data_AF-A0AAD6R2M3-F1
#
_entry.id   AF-A0AAD6R2M3-F1
#
_cell.length_a   1.000
_cell.length_b   1.000
_cell.length_c   1.000
_cell.angle_alpha   90.00
_cell.angle_beta   90.00
_cell.angle_gamma   90.00
#
_symmetry.space_group_name_H-M   'P 1'
#
loop_
_entity.id
_entity.type
_entity.pdbx_description
1 polymer ?
#
loop_
_entity_poly.entity_id
_entity_poly.type
_entity_poly.pdbx_seq_one_letter_code
_entity_poly.pdbx_strand_id
1 'polypeptide(L)'
;METSLRYGVDSKALKIHAKERFAIDFITHLQVYGELDTRIGAPSYVSAMIRHFYPYLFASLRVGLQYDKHEKVRYFVRGKKGFPVTNDGLINDKLQC
;
A
#
# COMPACT_ATOMS: atom_id res chain seq x y z
N MET A 1 6.34 2.90 -12.58
CA MET A 1 4.92 2.55 -12.73
C MET A 1 4.80 1.02 -12.79
N GLU A 2 3.93 0.40 -12.00
CA GLU A 2 3.67 -1.04 -12.02
C GLU A 2 2.23 -1.27 -12.52
N THR A 3 2.05 -2.07 -13.56
CA THR A 3 0.72 -2.44 -14.08
C THR A 3 0.66 -3.95 -14.25
N SER A 4 -0.43 -4.57 -13.81
CA SER A 4 -0.66 -6.00 -14.02
C SER A 4 -2.08 -6.26 -14.46
N LEU A 5 -2.24 -7.27 -15.30
CA LEU A 5 -3.50 -7.67 -15.89
C LEU A 5 -3.78 -9.10 -15.42
N ARG A 6 -4.90 -9.30 -14.73
CA ARG A 6 -5.28 -10.59 -14.18
C ARG A 6 -6.63 -11.01 -14.73
N TYR A 7 -6.69 -12.19 -15.33
CA TYR A 7 -7.96 -12.81 -15.70
C TYR A 7 -8.46 -13.66 -14.54
N GLY A 8 -9.58 -13.26 -13.95
CA GLY A 8 -10.23 -14.07 -12.92
C GLY A 8 -11.05 -15.16 -13.58
N VAL A 9 -10.61 -16.42 -13.44
CA VAL A 9 -11.33 -17.59 -13.97
C VAL A 9 -12.74 -17.66 -13.37
N ASP A 10 -12.88 -17.42 -12.07
CA ASP A 10 -14.16 -17.45 -11.36
C ASP A 10 -15.06 -16.25 -11.72
N SER A 11 -14.48 -15.06 -11.88
CA SER A 11 -15.23 -13.85 -12.22
C SER A 11 -15.52 -13.72 -13.72
N LYS A 12 -14.91 -14.55 -14.57
CA LYS A 12 -14.89 -14.46 -16.04
C LYS A 12 -14.66 -13.01 -16.53
N ALA A 13 -13.78 -12.31 -15.82
CA ALA A 13 -13.59 -10.88 -15.95
C ALA A 13 -12.11 -10.55 -15.89
N LEU A 14 -11.73 -9.54 -16.66
CA LEU A 14 -10.39 -9.02 -16.65
C LEU A 14 -10.28 -7.92 -15.60
N LYS A 15 -9.25 -8.00 -14.77
CA LYS A 15 -8.93 -7.00 -13.77
C LYS A 15 -7.61 -6.35 -14.11
N ILE A 16 -7.66 -5.03 -14.25
CA ILE A 16 -6.47 -4.22 -14.49
C ILE A 16 -6.07 -3.63 -13.15
N HIS A 17 -4.88 -3.97 -12.69
CA HIS A 17 -4.30 -3.43 -11.48
C HIS A 17 -3.19 -2.45 -11.87
N ALA A 18 -3.28 -1.22 -11.39
CA ALA A 18 -2.26 -0.20 -11.57
C ALA A 18 -1.76 0.26 -10.20
N LYS A 19 -0.46 0.34 -10.05
CA LYS A 19 0.19 0.82 -8.84
C LYS A 19 1.30 1.78 -9.21
N GLU A 20 1.24 2.96 -8.64
CA GLU A 20 2.22 4.00 -8.87
C GLU A 20 2.78 4.52 -7.56
N ARG A 21 4.06 4.87 -7.58
CA ARG A 21 4.78 5.44 -6.45
C ARG A 21 5.41 6.74 -6.93
N PHE A 22 4.90 7.84 -6.42
CA PHE A 22 5.43 9.18 -6.62
C PHE A 22 6.29 9.55 -5.42
N ALA A 23 7.54 9.94 -5.64
CA ALA A 23 8.34 10.58 -4.61
C ALA A 23 7.90 12.05 -4.53
N ILE A 24 7.35 12.46 -3.38
CA ILE A 24 7.11 13.88 -3.10
C ILE A 24 8.43 14.51 -2.64
N ASP A 25 9.20 13.76 -1.86
CA ASP A 25 10.52 14.11 -1.37
C ASP A 25 11.33 12.82 -1.12
N PHE A 26 12.61 12.92 -0.77
CA PHE A 26 13.50 11.78 -0.50
C PHE A 26 12.97 10.83 0.58
N ILE A 27 12.20 11.35 1.54
CA ILE A 27 11.64 10.57 2.66
C ILE A 27 10.12 10.37 2.56
N THR A 28 9.44 11.10 1.67
CA THR A 28 7.97 11.08 1.54
C THR A 28 7.55 10.54 0.18
N HIS A 29 6.81 9.43 0.20
CA HIS A 29 6.34 8.77 -1.02
C HIS A 29 4.82 8.67 -1.00
N LEU A 30 4.17 9.11 -2.07
CA LEU A 30 2.77 8.85 -2.36
C LEU A 30 2.64 7.57 -3.18
N GLN A 31 1.88 6.60 -2.69
CA GLN A 31 1.55 5.38 -3.41
C GLN A 31 0.08 5.41 -3.77
N VAL A 32 -0.22 5.35 -5.06
CA VAL A 32 -1.57 5.24 -5.59
C VAL A 32 -1.74 3.84 -6.16
N TYR A 33 -2.88 3.23 -5.88
CA TYR A 33 -3.26 1.93 -6.41
C TYR A 33 -4.69 2.01 -6.92
N GLY A 34 -4.95 1.41 -8.08
CA GLY A 34 -6.26 1.31 -8.69
C GLY A 34 -6.48 -0.08 -9.26
N GLU A 35 -7.70 -0.57 -9.13
CA GLU A 35 -8.19 -1.79 -9.77
C GLU A 35 -9.43 -1.45 -10.60
N LEU A 36 -9.42 -1.86 -11.85
CA LEU A 36 -10.55 -1.74 -12.77
C LEU A 36 -11.06 -3.13 -13.12
N ASP A 37 -12.35 -3.38 -12.88
CA ASP A 37 -13.02 -4.61 -13.31
C ASP A 37 -13.71 -4.36 -14.66
N THR A 38 -13.24 -5.02 -15.72
CA THR A 38 -13.78 -4.84 -17.07
C THR A 38 -15.20 -5.39 -17.24
N ARG A 39 -15.69 -6.24 -16.34
CA ARG A 39 -17.07 -6.74 -16.40
C ARG A 39 -18.10 -5.65 -16.12
N ILE A 40 -17.75 -4.72 -15.23
CA ILE A 40 -18.65 -3.64 -14.80
C ILE A 40 -18.23 -2.30 -15.44
N GLY A 41 -17.06 -2.24 -16.08
CA GLY A 41 -16.52 -1.02 -16.69
C GLY A 41 -16.24 0.09 -15.68
N ALA A 42 -16.07 -0.26 -14.40
CA ALA A 42 -15.92 0.69 -13.30
C ALA A 42 -14.77 0.28 -12.37
N PRO A 43 -14.16 1.23 -11.65
CA PRO A 43 -13.15 0.93 -10.65
C PRO A 43 -13.74 0.04 -9.57
N SER A 44 -13.15 -1.13 -9.33
CA SER A 44 -13.53 -2.00 -8.22
C SER A 44 -12.89 -1.51 -6.92
N TYR A 45 -11.69 -0.95 -7.00
CA TYR A 45 -10.92 -0.56 -5.83
C TYR A 45 -9.94 0.57 -6.16
N VAL A 46 -9.82 1.56 -5.26
CA VAL A 46 -8.82 2.63 -5.35
C VAL A 46 -8.24 2.88 -3.97
N SER A 47 -6.91 2.99 -3.84
CA SER A 47 -6.29 3.42 -2.59
C SER A 47 -5.15 4.39 -2.82
N ALA A 48 -5.07 5.40 -1.96
CA ALA A 48 -3.97 6.36 -1.93
C ALA A 48 -3.30 6.30 -0.55
N MET A 49 -1.98 6.23 -0.51
CA MET A 49 -1.22 6.10 0.73
C MET A 49 0.01 6.99 0.69
N ILE A 50 0.11 7.91 1.64
CA ILE A 50 1.33 8.67 1.92
C ILE A 50 2.17 7.86 2.90
N ARG A 51 3.44 7.65 2.55
CA ARG A 51 4.44 7.03 3.40
C ARG A 51 5.55 8.02 3.69
N HIS A 52 5.74 8.34 4.95
CA HIS A 52 6.85 9.17 5.41
C HIS A 52 7.85 8.32 6.19
N PHE A 53 9.13 8.47 5.91
CA PHE A 53 10.21 7.78 6.60
C PHE A 53 10.97 8.75 7.50
N TYR A 54 11.13 8.39 8.78
CA TYR A 54 11.91 9.13 9.76
C TYR A 54 13.25 8.39 9.95
N PRO A 55 14.29 8.72 9.17
CA PRO A 55 15.55 7.98 9.19
C PRO A 55 16.22 8.02 10.57
N TYR A 56 16.17 9.17 11.25
CA TYR A 56 16.74 9.34 12.59
C TYR A 56 16.08 8.49 13.68
N LEU A 57 14.81 8.13 13.49
CA LEU A 57 14.03 7.34 14.46
C LEU A 57 13.85 5.88 14.01
N PHE A 58 14.46 5.50 12.87
CA PHE A 58 14.22 4.22 12.18
C PHE A 58 12.73 3.89 12.04
N ALA A 59 11.88 4.91 11.92
CA ALA A 59 10.43 4.78 11.91
C ALA A 59 9.85 5.14 10.55
N SER A 60 8.69 4.58 10.22
CA SER A 60 7.92 4.98 9.04
C SER A 60 6.46 5.12 9.40
N LEU A 61 5.87 6.24 9.02
CA LEU A 61 4.44 6.49 9.13
C LEU A 61 3.79 6.24 7.76
N ARG A 62 2.64 5.59 7.77
CA ARG A 62 1.79 5.40 6.59
C ARG A 62 0.40 5.90 6.92
N VAL A 63 -0.11 6.80 6.11
CA VAL A 63 -1.47 7.33 6.20
C VAL A 63 -2.11 7.09 4.85
N GLY A 64 -3.30 6.52 4.82
CA GLY A 64 -3.94 6.22 3.56
C GLY A 64 -5.45 6.18 3.60
N LEU A 65 -5.99 6.26 2.40
CA LEU A 65 -7.39 6.15 2.06
C LEU A 65 -7.57 4.93 1.17
N GLN A 66 -8.61 4.16 1.43
CA GLN A 66 -9.02 3.04 0.60
C GLN A 66 -10.50 3.18 0.29
N TYR A 67 -10.85 3.06 -0.99
CA TYR A 67 -12.20 2.99 -1.48
C TYR A 67 -12.40 1.63 -2.13
N ASP A 68 -13.40 0.90 -1.67
CA ASP A 68 -13.84 -0.35 -2.26
C ASP A 68 -15.26 -0.12 -2.80
N LYS A 69 -15.59 -0.69 -3.96
CA LYS A 69 -16.96 -0.60 -4.47
C LYS A 69 -17.99 -1.25 -3.53
N HIS A 70 -17.58 -2.22 -2.72
CA HIS A 70 -18.44 -2.94 -1.80
C HIS A 70 -18.54 -2.31 -0.40
N GLU A 71 -17.60 -1.42 -0.04
CA GLU A 71 -17.53 -0.83 1.30
C GLU A 71 -17.30 0.69 1.23
N LYS A 72 -17.74 1.44 2.25
CA LYS A 72 -17.48 2.88 2.31
C LYS A 72 -15.97 3.19 2.37
N VAL A 73 -15.63 4.43 2.05
CA VAL A 73 -14.27 4.99 2.19
C VAL A 73 -13.70 4.68 3.59
N ARG A 74 -12.53 4.02 3.62
CA ARG A 74 -11.78 3.68 4.82
C ARG A 74 -10.53 4.52 4.94
N TYR A 75 -10.27 5.02 6.13
CA TYR A 75 -9.04 5.72 6.49
C TYR A 75 -8.21 4.80 7.37
N PHE A 76 -6.91 4.72 7.11
CA PHE A 76 -5.99 3.97 7.95
C PHE A 76 -4.72 4.75 8.23
N VAL A 77 -4.24 4.63 9.46
CA VAL A 77 -2.96 5.17 9.92
C VAL A 77 -2.16 4.00 10.48
N ARG A 78 -0.94 3.82 10.00
CA ARG A 78 -0.05 2.75 10.44
C ARG A 78 1.36 3.28 10.67
N GLY A 79 1.80 3.22 11.93
CA GLY A 79 3.20 3.40 12.29
C GLY A 79 3.98 2.09 12.16
N LYS A 80 5.23 2.17 11.75
CA LYS A 80 6.22 1.11 11.95
C LYS A 80 7.45 1.74 12.57
N LYS A 81 8.03 1.11 13.57
CA LYS A 81 9.30 1.52 14.17
C LYS A 81 10.26 0.34 14.09
N GLY A 82 11.40 0.54 13.45
CA GLY A 82 12.53 -0.37 13.52
C GLY A 82 13.32 -0.09 14.79
N PHE A 83 13.74 -1.13 15.47
CA PHE A 83 14.69 -1.04 16.57
C PHE A 83 16.02 -1.56 16.04
N PRO A 84 17.12 -0.79 16.17
CA PRO A 84 18.44 -1.34 15.89
C PRO A 84 18.71 -2.40 16.96
N VAL A 85 18.50 -3.66 16.61
CA VAL A 85 18.98 -4.78 17.42
C VAL A 85 20.47 -4.89 17.11
N THR A 86 21.29 -4.33 18.00
CA THR A 86 22.73 -4.65 18.05
C THR A 86 22.80 -6.14 18.39
N ASN A 87 22.99 -6.97 17.37
CA ASN A 87 23.01 -8.42 17.55
C ASN A 87 24.46 -8.89 17.53
N ASP A 88 25.04 -9.01 18.72
CA ASP A 88 25.68 -10.28 19.05
C ASP A 88 24.56 -11.32 18.95
N GLY A 89 24.59 -12.08 17.86
CA GLY A 89 23.40 -12.64 17.22
C GLY A 89 22.41 -13.33 18.14
N LEU A 90 21.13 -12.95 18.05
CA LEU A 90 19.94 -13.80 18.14
C LEU A 90 18.67 -13.00 17.74
N ILE A 91 17.96 -13.52 16.75
CA ILE A 91 16.51 -13.41 16.49
C ILE A 91 15.94 -12.03 16.05
N ASN A 92 15.42 -12.02 14.81
CA ASN A 92 14.64 -10.93 14.22
C ASN A 92 13.16 -11.06 14.60
N ASP A 93 12.75 -10.49 15.73
CA ASP A 93 11.32 -10.31 16.01
C ASP A 93 10.83 -8.95 15.49
N LYS A 94 10.08 -9.00 14.39
CA LYS A 94 9.31 -7.86 13.88
C LYS A 94 8.07 -7.71 14.75
N LEU A 95 8.16 -6.97 15.85
CA LEU A 95 6.96 -6.56 16.59
C LEU A 95 6.13 -5.59 15.75
N GLN A 96 4.92 -6.01 15.41
CA GLN A 96 3.94 -5.25 14.67
C GLN A 96 2.87 -4.79 15.67
N CYS A 97 3.02 -3.56 16.20
CA CYS A 97 1.95 -2.86 16.91
C CYS A 97 0.97 -2.21 15.92
#